data_AF-A0A5N5PYX9-F1
#
_entry.id   AF-A0A5N5PYX9-F1
#
_cell.length_a   1.000
_cell.length_b   1.000
_cell.length_c   1.000
_cell.angle_alpha   90.00
_cell.angle_beta   90.00
_cell.angle_gamma   90.00
#
_symmetry.space_group_name_H-M   'P 1'
#
loop_
_entity.id
_entity.type
_entity.pdbx_description
1 polymer ?
#
loop_
_entity_poly.entity_id
_entity_poly.type
_entity_poly.pdbx_seq_one_letter_code
_entity_poly.pdbx_strand_id
1 'polypeptide(L)'
;MPPPIPRPSLCGLASRTSSSTSTNLLRSSFSTSSSTSQSLQPQQSARIPPESPRYISVPEPPQATLVRQPPMRGHLPVPREIFPRKGGEGDRKVSKGYVRRATPLSKAEKAGEAPKTELEAWRRKMAHSRRTALAHGLNGLHQRKAATDEFTAAKTREKSELHRAAASAPDRRDDVLTRSSILASVAEQVAVRENPARFQTAKKSAKRTAKLHAARAEARGDALGELYIAAKDFIIDEAELARKVDELFDENYFATKGVSDALSIWDTDGPPIKTNAMIDQQGYGRDNPASMGYEMYQPDATRTAKKQKIIAEELTGGKL
;
A
#
# COMPACT_ATOMS: atom_id res chain seq x y z
N MET A 1 12.64 9.53 12.49
CA MET A 1 11.84 8.54 11.73
C MET A 1 11.80 9.00 10.28
N PRO A 2 12.32 8.23 9.31
CA PRO A 2 12.28 8.63 7.91
C PRO A 2 10.89 8.34 7.30
N PRO A 3 10.42 9.14 6.32
CA PRO A 3 9.12 8.94 5.70
C PRO A 3 9.14 7.71 4.76
N PRO A 4 8.00 6.99 4.62
CA PRO A 4 7.91 5.85 3.73
C PRO A 4 7.93 6.29 2.25
N ILE A 5 8.79 5.65 1.47
CA ILE A 5 8.90 5.82 0.00
C ILE A 5 7.63 5.25 -0.66
N PRO A 6 6.98 5.97 -1.59
CA PRO A 6 5.79 5.48 -2.29
C PRO A 6 6.14 4.32 -3.23
N ARG A 7 5.40 3.20 -3.11
CA ARG A 7 5.49 2.06 -4.02
C ARG A 7 4.61 2.31 -5.25
N PRO A 8 5.10 2.10 -6.49
CA PRO A 8 4.26 2.21 -7.67
C PRO A 8 3.23 1.08 -7.70
N SER A 9 1.97 1.46 -7.97
CA SER A 9 0.85 0.56 -8.17
C SER A 9 1.08 -0.34 -9.38
N LEU A 10 1.24 -1.65 -9.16
CA LEU A 10 1.19 -2.68 -10.20
C LEU A 10 -0.27 -2.91 -10.63
N CYS A 11 -0.81 -1.98 -11.41
CA CYS A 11 -2.07 -2.17 -12.12
C CYS A 11 -1.80 -2.28 -13.63
N GLY A 12 -2.24 -3.39 -14.21
CA GLY A 12 -2.53 -3.47 -15.64
C GLY A 12 -1.49 -4.13 -16.54
N LEU A 13 -1.01 -5.33 -16.19
CA LEU A 13 -0.52 -6.26 -17.22
C LEU A 13 -1.73 -6.75 -18.03
N ALA A 14 -2.13 -5.96 -19.03
CA ALA A 14 -2.96 -6.45 -20.12
C ALA A 14 -2.18 -7.56 -20.83
N SER A 15 -2.55 -8.81 -20.55
CA SER A 15 -2.05 -10.00 -21.20
C SER A 15 -2.40 -9.93 -22.69
N ARG A 16 -1.51 -9.32 -23.49
CA ARG A 16 -1.52 -9.44 -24.94
C ARG A 16 -1.08 -10.86 -25.26
N THR A 17 -2.03 -11.76 -25.43
CA THR A 17 -1.82 -13.06 -26.06
C THR A 17 -1.54 -12.83 -27.54
N SER A 18 -0.28 -12.56 -27.89
CA SER A 18 0.19 -12.67 -29.27
C SER A 18 0.32 -14.16 -29.61
N SER A 19 -0.78 -14.76 -30.05
CA SER A 19 -0.75 -16.06 -30.72
C SER A 19 -0.16 -15.86 -32.12
N SER A 20 1.13 -16.13 -32.26
CA SER A 20 1.79 -16.28 -33.55
C SER A 20 1.35 -17.60 -34.20
N THR A 21 0.18 -17.59 -34.83
CA THR A 21 -0.24 -18.66 -35.73
C THR A 21 0.45 -18.43 -37.07
N SER A 22 1.59 -19.09 -37.28
CA SER A 22 2.27 -19.16 -38.57
C SER A 22 1.48 -20.06 -39.51
N THR A 23 0.36 -19.57 -40.04
CA THR A 23 -0.30 -20.23 -41.17
C THR A 23 0.43 -19.80 -42.44
N ASN A 24 1.32 -20.66 -42.95
CA ASN A 24 1.85 -20.57 -44.30
C ASN A 24 0.69 -20.72 -45.30
N LEU A 25 0.04 -19.61 -45.62
CA LEU A 25 -0.86 -19.52 -46.75
C LEU A 25 -0.01 -19.27 -47.99
N LEU A 26 0.09 -20.29 -48.83
CA LEU A 26 0.59 -20.21 -50.20
C LEU A 26 -0.21 -19.13 -50.94
N ARG A 27 0.38 -17.95 -51.07
CA ARG A 27 -0.17 -16.86 -51.87
C ARG A 27 0.23 -17.14 -53.32
N SER A 28 -0.71 -17.70 -54.10
CA SER A 28 -0.55 -17.76 -55.55
C SER A 28 -0.68 -16.34 -56.10
N SER A 29 0.44 -15.66 -56.25
CA SER A 29 0.52 -14.42 -57.01
C SER A 29 0.37 -14.79 -58.49
N PHE A 30 -0.77 -14.44 -59.09
CA PHE A 30 -0.94 -14.46 -60.53
C PHE A 30 -0.13 -13.30 -61.11
N SER A 31 1.11 -13.57 -61.47
CA SER A 31 1.91 -12.70 -62.33
C SER A 31 1.91 -13.31 -63.73
N THR A 32 1.12 -12.71 -64.61
CA THR A 32 1.19 -12.89 -66.06
C THR A 32 2.49 -12.26 -66.57
N SER A 33 3.56 -13.05 -66.63
CA SER A 33 4.70 -12.79 -67.52
C SER A 33 4.62 -13.77 -68.68
N SER A 34 4.19 -13.23 -69.82
CA SER A 34 4.20 -13.88 -71.13
C SER A 34 5.62 -14.30 -71.51
N SER A 35 5.87 -15.60 -71.57
CA SER A 35 6.98 -16.16 -72.33
C SER A 35 6.46 -17.29 -73.19
N THR A 36 6.47 -17.02 -74.49
CA THR A 36 6.07 -17.87 -75.59
C THR A 36 7.13 -18.95 -75.79
N SER A 37 6.78 -20.23 -75.66
CA SER A 37 7.29 -21.32 -76.53
C SER A 37 6.66 -22.67 -76.19
N GLN A 38 5.78 -23.11 -77.11
CA GLN A 38 5.55 -24.46 -77.62
C GLN A 38 6.06 -25.67 -76.80
N SER A 39 5.15 -26.47 -76.24
CA SER A 39 4.63 -27.72 -76.86
C SER A 39 3.83 -28.52 -75.82
N LEU A 40 2.76 -29.17 -76.27
CA LEU A 40 1.84 -29.94 -75.43
C LEU A 40 2.43 -31.30 -75.06
N GLN A 41 2.78 -31.49 -73.79
CA GLN A 41 2.89 -32.81 -73.15
C GLN A 41 2.32 -32.76 -71.72
N PRO A 42 1.72 -33.87 -71.22
CA PRO A 42 1.08 -33.90 -69.90
C PRO A 42 2.13 -33.69 -68.80
N GLN A 43 1.88 -32.69 -67.96
CA GLN A 43 2.73 -32.20 -66.87
C GLN A 43 3.04 -33.32 -65.87
N GLN A 44 4.15 -34.02 -66.06
CA GLN A 44 4.91 -34.56 -64.95
C GLN A 44 5.34 -33.35 -64.10
N SER A 45 4.95 -33.32 -62.83
CA SER A 45 5.34 -32.28 -61.87
C SER A 45 6.81 -31.89 -62.06
N ALA A 46 7.07 -30.66 -62.53
CA ALA A 46 8.39 -30.22 -62.92
C ALA A 46 9.41 -30.50 -61.80
N ARG A 47 10.39 -31.38 -62.09
CA ARG A 47 11.47 -31.71 -61.17
C ARG A 47 12.24 -30.42 -60.87
N ILE A 48 12.53 -30.16 -59.59
CA ILE A 48 13.28 -28.97 -59.16
C ILE A 48 14.61 -28.96 -59.94
N PRO A 49 14.91 -27.91 -60.72
CA PRO A 49 16.13 -27.85 -61.50
C PRO A 49 17.36 -27.68 -60.58
N PRO A 50 18.56 -28.10 -61.02
CA PRO A 50 19.80 -27.96 -60.25
C PRO A 50 20.16 -26.51 -59.90
N GLU A 51 19.64 -25.56 -60.67
CA GLU A 51 19.82 -24.12 -60.44
C GLU A 51 19.00 -23.59 -59.25
N SER A 52 17.97 -24.32 -58.81
CA SER A 52 17.16 -23.91 -57.68
C SER A 52 17.95 -24.10 -56.37
N PRO A 53 17.96 -23.13 -55.43
CA PRO A 53 18.58 -23.31 -54.11
C PRO A 53 17.90 -24.41 -53.27
N ARG A 54 16.74 -24.88 -53.72
CA ARG A 54 16.02 -26.01 -53.12
C ARG A 54 16.35 -27.36 -53.77
N TYR A 55 17.28 -27.41 -54.71
CA TYR A 55 17.71 -28.65 -55.36
C TYR A 55 18.27 -29.66 -54.33
N ILE A 56 19.05 -29.15 -53.38
CA ILE A 56 19.50 -29.90 -52.21
C ILE A 56 19.17 -29.04 -50.98
N SER A 57 18.28 -29.54 -50.11
CA SER A 57 17.93 -28.85 -48.87
C SER A 57 18.96 -29.14 -47.77
N VAL A 58 19.86 -28.20 -47.52
CA VAL A 58 20.77 -28.25 -46.38
C VAL A 58 20.10 -27.54 -45.19
N PRO A 59 19.74 -28.25 -44.10
CA PRO A 59 19.11 -27.61 -42.96
C PRO A 59 20.12 -26.73 -42.21
N GLU A 60 19.69 -25.53 -41.82
CA GLU A 60 20.49 -24.66 -40.96
C GLU A 60 20.45 -25.14 -39.50
N PRO A 61 21.55 -24.99 -38.75
CA PRO A 61 21.54 -25.28 -37.32
C PRO A 61 20.62 -24.29 -36.57
N PRO A 62 20.08 -24.68 -35.39
CA PRO A 62 19.22 -23.79 -34.61
C PRO A 62 19.97 -22.50 -34.24
N GLN A 63 19.29 -21.36 -34.34
CA GLN A 63 19.82 -20.03 -34.01
C GLN A 63 21.02 -19.55 -34.86
N ALA A 64 21.21 -20.08 -36.09
CA ALA A 64 22.30 -19.67 -36.97
C ALA A 64 22.25 -18.19 -37.42
N THR A 65 21.05 -17.69 -37.71
CA THR A 65 20.86 -16.37 -38.32
C THR A 65 19.90 -15.52 -37.50
N LEU A 66 20.29 -14.26 -37.22
CA LEU A 66 19.48 -13.28 -36.48
C LEU A 66 18.87 -12.24 -37.43
N VAL A 67 17.99 -12.67 -38.35
CA VAL A 67 17.27 -11.75 -39.24
C VAL A 67 16.15 -11.04 -38.48
N ARG A 68 16.22 -9.72 -38.35
CA ARG A 68 15.17 -8.89 -37.73
C ARG A 68 14.12 -8.49 -38.77
N GLN A 69 12.89 -8.97 -38.61
CA GLN A 69 11.78 -8.57 -39.47
C GLN A 69 11.33 -7.14 -39.15
N PRO A 70 11.12 -6.27 -40.15
CA PRO A 70 10.61 -4.92 -39.92
C PRO A 70 9.16 -4.97 -39.38
N PRO A 71 8.74 -3.99 -38.57
CA PRO A 71 7.40 -3.97 -38.01
C PRO A 71 6.34 -3.79 -39.12
N MET A 72 5.43 -4.75 -39.26
CA MET A 72 4.30 -4.66 -40.18
C MET A 72 3.25 -3.66 -39.66
N ARG A 73 2.75 -2.79 -40.54
CA ARG A 73 1.71 -1.79 -40.20
C ARG A 73 0.30 -2.35 -40.46
N GLY A 74 -0.69 -1.81 -39.76
CA GLY A 74 -2.11 -2.17 -39.91
C GLY A 74 -2.55 -3.36 -39.04
N HIS A 75 -3.84 -3.70 -39.11
CA HIS A 75 -4.43 -4.87 -38.45
C HIS A 75 -5.53 -5.48 -39.34
N LEU A 76 -5.73 -6.78 -39.21
CA LEU A 76 -6.87 -7.48 -39.83
C LEU A 76 -8.04 -7.53 -38.84
N PRO A 77 -9.30 -7.53 -39.31
CA PRO A 77 -10.45 -7.68 -38.44
C PRO A 77 -10.44 -9.06 -37.78
N VAL A 78 -10.64 -9.10 -36.47
CA VAL A 78 -10.67 -10.35 -35.70
C VAL A 78 -11.98 -11.10 -35.98
N PRO A 79 -11.94 -12.36 -36.44
CA PRO A 79 -13.14 -13.14 -36.65
C PRO A 79 -13.93 -13.36 -35.36
N ARG A 80 -15.26 -13.28 -35.44
CA ARG A 80 -16.14 -13.47 -34.29
C ARG A 80 -16.14 -14.93 -33.81
N GLU A 81 -16.17 -15.11 -32.49
CA GLU A 81 -16.33 -16.42 -31.86
C GLU A 81 -17.74 -16.99 -32.09
N ILE A 82 -17.84 -18.24 -32.59
CA ILE A 82 -19.11 -18.90 -32.92
C ILE A 82 -19.58 -19.84 -31.80
N PHE A 83 -18.62 -20.37 -31.02
CA PHE A 83 -18.82 -21.35 -29.96
C PHE A 83 -18.36 -20.76 -28.62
N PRO A 84 -19.15 -20.87 -27.53
CA PRO A 84 -18.82 -20.29 -26.23
C PRO A 84 -17.55 -20.92 -25.64
N ARG A 85 -16.77 -20.15 -24.88
CA ARG A 85 -15.49 -20.61 -24.29
C ARG A 85 -15.65 -21.67 -23.20
N LYS A 86 -16.78 -21.69 -22.48
CA LYS A 86 -17.09 -22.67 -21.44
C LYS A 86 -18.40 -23.38 -21.78
N GLY A 87 -18.47 -24.68 -21.49
CA GLY A 87 -19.54 -25.59 -21.89
C GLY A 87 -20.93 -25.38 -21.25
N GLY A 88 -21.28 -24.16 -20.84
CA GLY A 88 -22.54 -23.87 -20.12
C GLY A 88 -23.80 -24.17 -20.94
N GLU A 89 -23.84 -23.79 -22.22
CA GLU A 89 -24.99 -24.07 -23.12
C GLU A 89 -24.77 -25.32 -24.00
N GLY A 90 -23.67 -26.05 -23.77
CA GLY A 90 -23.23 -27.20 -24.55
C GLY A 90 -22.94 -26.87 -26.01
N ASP A 91 -22.25 -27.78 -26.71
CA ASP A 91 -22.03 -27.70 -28.16
C ASP A 91 -23.33 -28.01 -28.94
N ARG A 92 -24.43 -27.29 -28.62
CA ARG A 92 -25.75 -27.45 -29.23
C ARG A 92 -25.68 -27.42 -30.75
N LYS A 93 -24.84 -26.53 -31.29
CA LYS A 93 -24.61 -26.34 -32.73
C LYS A 93 -23.94 -27.55 -33.40
N VAL A 94 -23.23 -28.39 -32.63
CA VAL A 94 -22.49 -29.57 -33.12
C VAL A 94 -23.25 -30.87 -32.84
N SER A 95 -24.36 -30.81 -32.09
CA SER A 95 -25.20 -31.99 -31.81
C SER A 95 -25.70 -32.69 -33.10
N LYS A 96 -25.78 -34.03 -33.07
CA LYS A 96 -26.08 -34.93 -34.23
C LYS A 96 -27.43 -34.70 -34.95
N GLY A 97 -28.20 -33.69 -34.57
CA GLY A 97 -29.46 -33.30 -35.24
C GLY A 97 -29.65 -31.79 -35.42
N TYR A 98 -28.66 -30.96 -35.05
CA TYR A 98 -28.79 -29.51 -35.09
C TYR A 98 -29.11 -28.98 -36.48
N VAL A 99 -28.34 -29.41 -37.49
CA VAL A 99 -28.51 -28.97 -38.88
C VAL A 99 -29.90 -29.34 -39.40
N ARG A 100 -30.37 -30.58 -39.14
CA ARG A 100 -31.71 -31.03 -39.56
C ARG A 100 -32.84 -30.23 -38.92
N ARG A 101 -32.68 -29.77 -37.67
CA ARG A 101 -33.66 -28.91 -36.98
C ARG A 101 -33.59 -27.45 -37.45
N ALA A 102 -32.39 -26.91 -37.60
CA ALA A 102 -32.17 -25.51 -38.01
C ALA A 102 -32.51 -25.28 -39.49
N THR A 103 -32.37 -26.31 -40.32
CA THR A 103 -32.60 -26.27 -41.77
C THR A 103 -33.43 -27.48 -42.22
N PRO A 104 -34.73 -27.52 -41.88
CA PRO A 104 -35.59 -28.64 -42.25
C PRO A 104 -35.81 -28.70 -43.77
N LEU A 105 -36.02 -29.92 -44.27
CA LEU A 105 -36.49 -30.17 -45.64
C LEU A 105 -37.94 -29.67 -45.80
N SER A 106 -38.31 -29.27 -47.02
CA SER A 106 -39.69 -28.87 -47.32
C SER A 106 -40.64 -30.08 -47.19
N LYS A 107 -41.95 -29.84 -47.01
CA LYS A 107 -42.93 -30.93 -46.88
C LYS A 107 -42.94 -31.85 -48.13
N ALA A 108 -42.90 -31.26 -49.32
CA ALA A 108 -42.85 -32.00 -50.59
C ALA A 108 -41.54 -32.78 -50.78
N GLU A 109 -40.39 -32.20 -50.39
CA GLU A 109 -39.08 -32.89 -50.44
C GLU A 109 -39.03 -34.05 -49.42
N LYS A 110 -39.68 -33.91 -48.25
CA LYS A 110 -39.83 -34.99 -47.26
C LYS A 110 -40.76 -36.10 -47.72
N ALA A 111 -41.83 -35.76 -48.45
CA ALA A 111 -42.77 -36.70 -49.03
C ALA A 111 -42.23 -37.43 -50.28
N GLY A 112 -41.07 -37.00 -50.81
CA GLY A 112 -40.45 -37.60 -51.99
C GLY A 112 -41.02 -37.13 -53.33
N GLU A 113 -41.83 -36.06 -53.35
CA GLU A 113 -42.41 -35.52 -54.58
C GLU A 113 -41.34 -34.86 -55.47
N ALA A 114 -41.41 -35.08 -56.78
CA ALA A 114 -40.56 -34.37 -57.75
C ALA A 114 -40.84 -32.85 -57.76
N PRO A 115 -39.85 -32.00 -58.09
CA PRO A 115 -40.09 -30.57 -58.21
C PRO A 115 -41.06 -30.29 -59.36
N LYS A 116 -42.06 -29.42 -59.14
CA LYS A 116 -43.10 -29.10 -60.12
C LYS A 116 -42.62 -28.07 -61.15
N THR A 117 -41.58 -27.31 -60.82
CA THR A 117 -41.04 -26.23 -61.68
C THR A 117 -39.51 -26.23 -61.60
N GLU A 118 -38.83 -25.82 -62.68
CA GLU A 118 -37.38 -25.69 -62.73
C GLU A 118 -36.82 -24.79 -61.61
N LEU A 119 -37.51 -23.68 -61.34
CA LEU A 119 -37.18 -22.77 -60.26
C LEU A 119 -37.26 -23.45 -58.88
N GLU A 120 -38.22 -24.35 -58.69
CA GLU A 120 -38.31 -25.17 -57.47
C GLU A 120 -37.13 -26.15 -57.38
N ALA A 121 -36.75 -26.79 -58.48
CA ALA A 121 -35.60 -27.67 -58.54
C ALA A 121 -34.30 -26.93 -58.18
N TRP A 122 -34.11 -25.71 -58.70
CA TRP A 122 -32.96 -24.86 -58.34
C TRP A 122 -32.98 -24.47 -56.85
N ARG A 123 -34.13 -24.08 -56.29
CA ARG A 123 -34.27 -23.77 -54.86
C ARG A 123 -33.93 -24.98 -53.98
N ARG A 124 -34.36 -26.19 -54.37
CA ARG A 124 -34.01 -27.44 -53.67
C ARG A 124 -32.51 -27.71 -53.72
N LYS A 125 -31.85 -27.56 -54.88
CA LYS A 125 -30.39 -27.67 -55.03
C LYS A 125 -29.64 -26.68 -54.14
N MET A 126 -30.05 -25.41 -54.15
CA MET A 126 -29.44 -24.36 -53.32
C MET A 126 -29.64 -24.62 -51.82
N ALA A 127 -30.82 -25.08 -51.41
CA ALA A 127 -31.08 -25.46 -50.03
C ALA A 127 -30.19 -26.64 -49.60
N HIS A 128 -30.03 -27.65 -50.46
CA HIS A 128 -29.11 -28.77 -50.21
C HIS A 128 -27.67 -28.29 -50.02
N SER A 129 -27.15 -27.45 -50.93
CA SER A 129 -25.80 -26.86 -50.84
C SER A 129 -25.58 -26.07 -49.54
N ARG A 130 -26.55 -25.25 -49.12
CA ARG A 130 -26.46 -24.52 -47.84
C ARG A 130 -26.47 -25.45 -46.62
N ARG A 131 -27.26 -26.52 -46.64
CA ARG A 131 -27.30 -27.52 -45.56
C ARG A 131 -25.99 -28.27 -45.42
N THR A 132 -25.41 -28.72 -46.53
CA THR A 132 -24.11 -29.40 -46.52
C THR A 132 -22.99 -28.45 -46.09
N ALA A 133 -22.96 -27.23 -46.62
CA ALA A 133 -21.98 -26.20 -46.20
C ALA A 133 -22.10 -25.86 -44.71
N LEU A 134 -23.31 -25.73 -44.17
CA LEU A 134 -23.53 -25.48 -42.74
C LEU A 134 -23.01 -26.65 -41.88
N ALA A 135 -23.30 -27.89 -42.28
CA ALA A 135 -22.85 -29.08 -41.58
C ALA A 135 -21.32 -29.17 -41.55
N HIS A 136 -20.67 -29.06 -42.71
CA HIS A 136 -19.21 -29.10 -42.81
C HIS A 136 -18.57 -27.90 -42.11
N GLY A 137 -19.14 -26.70 -42.23
CA GLY A 137 -18.64 -25.49 -41.59
C GLY A 137 -18.66 -25.57 -40.07
N LEU A 138 -19.78 -26.01 -39.46
CA LEU A 138 -19.88 -26.16 -38.00
C LEU A 138 -18.92 -27.23 -37.47
N ASN A 139 -18.87 -28.39 -38.12
CA ASN A 139 -17.97 -29.47 -37.69
C ASN A 139 -16.49 -29.08 -37.85
N GLY A 140 -16.11 -28.48 -38.97
CA GLY A 140 -14.73 -28.07 -39.23
C GLY A 140 -14.26 -26.94 -38.29
N LEU A 141 -15.12 -25.96 -38.00
CA LEU A 141 -14.78 -24.87 -37.07
C LEU A 141 -14.70 -25.37 -35.63
N HIS A 142 -15.55 -26.32 -35.22
CA HIS A 142 -15.46 -26.94 -33.91
C HIS A 142 -14.18 -27.76 -33.73
N GLN A 143 -13.82 -28.58 -34.73
CA GLN A 143 -12.56 -29.33 -34.72
C GLN A 143 -11.34 -28.39 -34.60
N ARG A 144 -11.31 -27.28 -35.35
CA ARG A 144 -10.24 -26.28 -35.26
C ARG A 144 -10.15 -25.66 -33.86
N LYS A 145 -11.31 -25.35 -33.28
CA LYS A 145 -11.38 -24.83 -31.91
C LYS A 145 -10.84 -25.86 -30.92
N ALA A 146 -11.34 -27.09 -30.95
CA ALA A 146 -10.91 -28.16 -30.05
C ALA A 146 -9.40 -28.41 -30.12
N ALA A 147 -8.83 -28.48 -31.32
CA ALA A 147 -7.39 -28.65 -31.52
C ALA A 147 -6.58 -27.45 -30.97
N THR A 148 -7.08 -26.22 -31.13
CA THR A 148 -6.43 -25.01 -30.58
C THR A 148 -6.50 -24.99 -29.06
N ASP A 149 -7.66 -25.31 -28.49
CA ASP A 149 -7.89 -25.35 -27.04
C ASP A 149 -7.02 -26.44 -26.39
N GLU A 150 -6.91 -27.61 -27.02
CA GLU A 150 -6.04 -28.70 -26.56
C GLU A 150 -4.56 -28.31 -26.62
N PHE A 151 -4.10 -27.75 -27.75
CA PHE A 151 -2.72 -27.30 -27.91
C PHE A 151 -2.35 -26.23 -26.88
N THR A 152 -3.22 -25.25 -26.67
CA THR A 152 -2.98 -24.17 -25.69
C THR A 152 -3.03 -24.68 -24.26
N ALA A 153 -3.95 -25.60 -23.93
CA ALA A 153 -4.01 -26.23 -22.62
C ALA A 153 -2.75 -27.06 -22.33
N ALA A 154 -2.28 -27.86 -23.30
CA ALA A 154 -1.06 -28.65 -23.18
C ALA A 154 0.16 -27.76 -22.94
N LYS A 155 0.33 -26.69 -23.74
CA LYS A 155 1.44 -25.73 -23.57
C LYS A 155 1.38 -24.99 -22.24
N THR A 156 0.19 -24.59 -21.81
CA THR A 156 -0.01 -23.90 -20.53
C THR A 156 0.33 -24.81 -19.36
N ARG A 157 -0.09 -26.07 -19.43
CA ARG A 157 0.20 -27.09 -18.43
C ARG A 157 1.70 -27.36 -18.34
N GLU A 158 2.36 -27.64 -19.45
CA GLU A 158 3.81 -27.86 -19.55
C GLU A 158 4.57 -26.69 -18.91
N LYS A 159 4.23 -25.46 -19.31
CA LYS A 159 4.85 -24.25 -18.76
C LYS A 159 4.58 -24.09 -17.26
N SER A 160 3.36 -24.36 -16.79
CA SER A 160 3.02 -24.29 -15.37
C SER A 160 3.78 -25.31 -14.54
N GLU A 161 3.95 -26.53 -15.06
CA GLU A 161 4.72 -27.59 -14.40
C GLU A 161 6.20 -27.21 -14.31
N LEU A 162 6.79 -26.70 -15.39
CA LEU A 162 8.17 -26.21 -15.39
C LEU A 162 8.39 -25.06 -14.39
N HIS A 163 7.49 -24.08 -14.37
CA HIS A 163 7.59 -22.97 -13.42
C HIS A 163 7.42 -23.43 -11.98
N ARG A 164 6.48 -24.35 -11.72
CA ARG A 164 6.29 -24.92 -10.38
C ARG A 164 7.54 -25.67 -9.94
N ALA A 165 8.10 -26.52 -10.82
CA ALA A 165 9.31 -27.27 -10.54
C ALA A 165 10.51 -26.36 -10.25
N ALA A 166 10.69 -25.29 -11.03
CA ALA A 166 11.75 -24.31 -10.80
C ALA A 166 11.54 -23.51 -9.50
N ALA A 167 10.31 -23.14 -9.16
CA ALA A 167 10.01 -22.42 -7.93
C ALA A 167 10.18 -23.26 -6.67
N SER A 168 9.94 -24.57 -6.75
CA SER A 168 10.17 -25.51 -5.65
C SER A 168 11.56 -26.17 -5.70
N ALA A 169 12.41 -25.80 -6.65
CA ALA A 169 13.75 -26.37 -6.75
C ALA A 169 14.56 -25.95 -5.53
N PRO A 170 15.36 -26.86 -4.94
CA PRO A 170 16.25 -26.50 -3.85
C PRO A 170 17.34 -25.55 -4.37
N ASP A 171 17.86 -24.74 -3.45
CA ASP A 171 19.02 -23.89 -3.70
C ASP A 171 20.22 -24.73 -4.17
N ARG A 172 21.10 -24.09 -4.94
CA ARG A 172 22.33 -24.71 -5.42
C ARG A 172 23.27 -25.00 -4.24
N ARG A 173 24.01 -26.11 -4.28
CA ARG A 173 24.85 -26.55 -3.15
C ARG A 173 25.97 -25.57 -2.81
N ASP A 174 26.61 -25.03 -3.84
CA ASP A 174 27.60 -23.95 -3.76
C ASP A 174 27.03 -22.70 -3.09
N ASP A 175 25.80 -22.29 -3.41
CA ASP A 175 25.15 -21.15 -2.75
C ASP A 175 24.89 -21.44 -1.26
N VAL A 176 24.46 -22.66 -0.94
CA VAL A 176 24.21 -23.08 0.46
C VAL A 176 25.49 -23.08 1.29
N LEU A 177 26.64 -23.46 0.71
CA LEU A 177 27.92 -23.53 1.42
C LEU A 177 28.64 -22.18 1.51
N THR A 178 28.41 -21.27 0.56
CA THR A 178 29.11 -19.98 0.49
C THR A 178 28.32 -18.82 1.10
N ARG A 179 27.01 -18.96 1.29
CA ARG A 179 26.19 -17.94 1.95
C ARG A 179 26.59 -17.75 3.41
N SER A 180 26.47 -16.51 3.90
CA SER A 180 26.68 -16.20 5.31
C SER A 180 25.61 -16.86 6.19
N SER A 181 25.99 -17.17 7.43
CA SER A 181 25.08 -17.77 8.41
C SER A 181 24.18 -16.71 9.05
N ILE A 182 22.87 -16.98 9.08
CA ILE A 182 21.88 -16.22 9.87
C ILE A 182 21.32 -17.16 10.94
N LEU A 183 21.24 -16.69 12.18
CA LEU A 183 20.66 -17.47 13.27
C LEU A 183 19.17 -17.75 12.98
N ALA A 184 18.73 -18.99 13.17
CA ALA A 184 17.34 -19.40 12.96
C ALA A 184 16.35 -18.58 13.81
N SER A 185 16.75 -18.19 15.02
CA SER A 185 15.95 -17.31 15.89
C SER A 185 15.67 -15.93 15.28
N VAL A 186 16.52 -15.44 14.38
CA VAL A 186 16.31 -14.16 13.68
C VAL A 186 15.55 -14.37 12.37
N ALA A 187 15.85 -15.45 11.65
CA ALA A 187 15.25 -15.72 10.33
C ALA A 187 13.81 -16.28 10.41
N GLU A 188 13.54 -17.19 11.34
CA GLU A 188 12.28 -17.95 11.40
C GLU A 188 11.27 -17.34 12.39
N GLN A 189 11.74 -16.58 13.39
CA GLN A 189 10.88 -16.03 14.43
C GLN A 189 10.16 -14.74 13.97
N VAL A 190 9.31 -14.87 12.95
CA VAL A 190 8.51 -13.75 12.41
C VAL A 190 7.29 -13.45 13.31
N ALA A 191 6.73 -14.47 13.93
CA ALA A 191 5.54 -14.34 14.75
C ALA A 191 5.87 -13.88 16.18
N VAL A 192 5.37 -12.70 16.57
CA VAL A 192 5.43 -12.23 17.95
C VAL A 192 4.28 -12.85 18.74
N ARG A 193 4.60 -13.70 19.70
CA ARG A 193 3.62 -14.31 20.61
C ARG A 193 3.27 -13.35 21.74
N GLU A 194 2.04 -13.46 22.24
CA GLU A 194 1.62 -12.71 23.43
C GLU A 194 2.45 -13.11 24.65
N ASN A 195 2.80 -12.13 25.47
CA ASN A 195 3.49 -12.40 26.72
C ASN A 195 2.55 -13.14 27.70
N PRO A 196 2.90 -14.33 28.21
CA PRO A 196 2.06 -15.08 29.15
C PRO A 196 1.78 -14.30 30.44
N ALA A 197 2.70 -13.43 30.88
CA ALA A 197 2.56 -12.64 32.09
C ALA A 197 1.82 -11.31 31.91
N ARG A 198 1.20 -11.05 30.74
CA ARG A 198 0.60 -9.74 30.38
C ARG A 198 -0.42 -9.22 31.40
N PHE A 199 -1.24 -10.10 31.96
CA PHE A 199 -2.27 -9.70 32.91
C PHE A 199 -1.67 -9.32 34.27
N GLN A 200 -0.60 -10.01 34.68
CA GLN A 200 0.08 -9.70 35.92
C GLN A 200 0.84 -8.37 35.82
N THR A 201 1.51 -8.13 34.69
CA THR A 201 2.21 -6.86 34.44
C THR A 201 1.22 -5.70 34.33
N ALA A 202 0.07 -5.87 33.67
CA ALA A 202 -0.99 -4.87 33.61
C ALA A 202 -1.52 -4.50 35.01
N LYS A 203 -1.81 -5.49 35.87
CA LYS A 203 -2.24 -5.24 37.26
C LYS A 203 -1.19 -4.48 38.06
N LYS A 204 0.10 -4.83 37.92
CA LYS A 204 1.21 -4.11 38.57
C LYS A 204 1.32 -2.67 38.08
N SER A 205 1.16 -2.47 36.77
CA SER A 205 1.17 -1.14 36.15
C SER A 205 0.03 -0.26 36.67
N ALA A 206 -1.20 -0.79 36.70
CA ALA A 206 -2.38 -0.08 37.19
C ALA A 206 -2.20 0.40 38.65
N LYS A 207 -1.64 -0.45 39.53
CA LYS A 207 -1.34 -0.07 40.91
C LYS A 207 -0.31 1.07 40.99
N ARG A 208 0.73 1.04 40.16
CA ARG A 208 1.76 2.09 40.12
C ARG A 208 1.16 3.42 39.66
N THR A 209 0.35 3.38 38.59
CA THR A 209 -0.34 4.56 38.07
C THR A 209 -1.30 5.14 39.10
N ALA A 210 -2.07 4.30 39.81
CA ALA A 210 -2.97 4.75 40.87
C ALA A 210 -2.22 5.47 42.01
N LYS A 211 -1.07 4.96 42.45
CA LYS A 211 -0.23 5.64 43.46
C LYS A 211 0.26 7.01 42.99
N LEU A 212 0.66 7.12 41.72
CA LEU A 212 1.12 8.39 41.16
C LEU A 212 -0.03 9.40 41.07
N HIS A 213 -1.24 8.95 40.70
CA HIS A 213 -2.42 9.81 40.73
C HIS A 213 -2.80 10.24 42.15
N ALA A 214 -2.67 9.37 43.14
CA ALA A 214 -2.89 9.71 44.55
C ALA A 214 -1.91 10.80 45.01
N ALA A 215 -0.60 10.62 44.77
CA ALA A 215 0.41 11.63 45.11
C ALA A 215 0.17 12.97 44.41
N ARG A 216 -0.28 12.97 43.14
CA ARG A 216 -0.69 14.20 42.44
C ARG A 216 -1.96 14.83 43.01
N ALA A 217 -2.86 14.04 43.56
CA ALA A 217 -4.06 14.56 44.20
C ALA A 217 -3.71 15.20 45.55
N GLU A 218 -2.83 14.56 46.32
CA GLU A 218 -2.28 15.09 47.58
C GLU A 218 -1.57 16.43 47.34
N ALA A 219 -0.61 16.49 46.40
CA ALA A 219 0.08 17.74 46.07
C ALA A 219 -0.87 18.87 45.60
N ARG A 220 -1.97 18.53 44.92
CA ARG A 220 -3.01 19.52 44.58
C ARG A 220 -3.79 19.98 45.82
N GLY A 221 -4.06 19.08 46.75
CA GLY A 221 -4.64 19.40 48.05
C GLY A 221 -3.76 20.37 48.83
N ASP A 222 -2.46 20.11 48.90
CA ASP A 222 -1.49 20.97 49.61
C ASP A 222 -1.44 22.37 49.01
N ALA A 223 -1.40 22.48 47.67
CA ALA A 223 -1.42 23.75 46.97
C ALA A 223 -2.71 24.55 47.21
N LEU A 224 -3.86 23.87 47.28
CA LEU A 224 -5.14 24.51 47.63
C LEU A 224 -5.15 24.96 49.09
N GLY A 225 -4.56 24.19 50.00
CA GLY A 225 -4.41 24.57 51.41
C GLY A 225 -3.55 25.83 51.59
N GLU A 226 -2.46 25.95 50.81
CA GLU A 226 -1.64 27.16 50.79
C GLU A 226 -2.41 28.38 50.29
N LEU A 227 -3.15 28.23 49.18
CA LEU A 227 -3.99 29.28 48.64
C LEU A 227 -5.05 29.73 49.67
N TYR A 228 -5.65 28.79 50.40
CA TYR A 228 -6.65 29.09 51.42
C TYR A 228 -6.10 29.99 52.54
N ILE A 229 -4.85 29.78 52.97
CA ILE A 229 -4.23 30.60 54.01
C ILE A 229 -3.80 31.96 53.46
N ALA A 230 -3.28 31.99 52.23
CA ALA A 230 -2.92 33.24 51.55
C ALA A 230 -4.16 34.10 51.25
N ALA A 231 -5.34 33.49 51.09
CA ALA A 231 -6.58 34.19 50.79
C ALA A 231 -7.02 35.19 51.88
N LYS A 232 -6.45 35.12 53.10
CA LYS A 232 -6.68 36.13 54.15
C LYS A 232 -6.23 37.54 53.74
N ASP A 233 -5.24 37.62 52.86
CA ASP A 233 -4.65 38.88 52.39
C ASP A 233 -5.28 39.32 51.06
N PHE A 234 -6.20 38.53 50.50
CA PHE A 234 -6.91 38.88 49.27
C PHE A 234 -8.01 39.89 49.57
N ILE A 235 -8.16 40.86 48.68
CA ILE A 235 -9.25 41.84 48.73
C ILE A 235 -10.37 41.30 47.85
N ILE A 236 -11.50 40.95 48.45
CA ILE A 236 -12.63 40.36 47.73
C ILE A 236 -13.74 41.40 47.55
N ASP A 237 -14.00 42.20 48.58
CA ASP A 237 -15.09 43.17 48.61
C ASP A 237 -14.60 44.62 48.42
N GLU A 238 -15.47 45.47 47.86
CA GLU A 238 -15.18 46.90 47.65
C GLU A 238 -14.92 47.65 48.98
N ALA A 239 -15.54 47.20 50.08
CA ALA A 239 -15.33 47.78 51.41
C ALA A 239 -13.93 47.48 51.96
N GLU A 240 -13.39 46.28 51.72
CA GLU A 240 -12.03 45.91 52.08
C GLU A 240 -11.02 46.69 51.24
N LEU A 241 -11.33 46.88 49.95
CA LEU A 241 -10.52 47.68 49.05
C LEU A 241 -10.42 49.13 49.52
N ALA A 242 -11.55 49.78 49.83
CA ALA A 242 -11.57 51.16 50.31
C ALA A 242 -10.72 51.32 51.58
N ARG A 243 -10.88 50.42 52.56
CA ARG A 243 -10.07 50.41 53.78
C ARG A 243 -8.58 50.27 53.51
N LYS A 244 -8.20 49.37 52.58
CA LYS A 244 -6.80 49.16 52.21
C LYS A 244 -6.22 50.33 51.43
N VAL A 245 -7.04 51.00 50.61
CA VAL A 245 -6.63 52.23 49.91
C VAL A 245 -6.38 53.34 50.91
N ASP A 246 -7.32 53.59 51.83
CA ASP A 246 -7.15 54.60 52.86
C ASP A 246 -5.89 54.30 53.70
N GLU A 247 -5.70 53.05 54.14
CA GLU A 247 -4.51 52.63 54.92
C GLU A 247 -3.19 52.82 54.16
N LEU A 248 -3.12 52.52 52.86
CA LEU A 248 -1.88 52.53 52.08
C LEU A 248 -1.58 53.87 51.41
N PHE A 249 -2.60 54.67 51.11
CA PHE A 249 -2.49 55.93 50.37
C PHE A 249 -2.63 57.17 51.26
N ASP A 250 -2.54 57.01 52.58
CA ASP A 250 -2.42 58.13 53.53
C ASP A 250 -1.15 58.97 53.25
N GLU A 251 -1.28 60.30 53.33
CA GLU A 251 -0.16 61.25 53.11
C GLU A 251 1.03 61.01 54.06
N ASN A 252 0.78 60.41 55.22
CA ASN A 252 1.79 60.08 56.23
C ASN A 252 2.19 58.59 56.26
N TYR A 253 1.76 57.78 55.29
CA TYR A 253 1.99 56.32 55.29
C TYR A 253 3.49 55.95 55.33
N PHE A 254 4.32 56.63 54.52
CA PHE A 254 5.77 56.39 54.49
C PHE A 254 6.49 57.03 55.69
N ALA A 255 6.01 58.19 56.15
CA ALA A 255 6.55 58.89 57.32
C ALA A 255 6.33 58.12 58.64
N THR A 256 5.26 57.33 58.74
CA THR A 256 4.95 56.50 59.92
C THR A 256 5.72 55.17 59.96
N LYS A 257 6.19 54.68 58.81
CA LYS A 257 6.94 53.41 58.69
C LYS A 257 8.46 53.56 58.73
N GLY A 258 9.00 54.77 58.63
CA GLY A 258 10.44 54.96 58.45
C GLY A 258 10.99 56.29 58.99
N VAL A 259 11.99 56.82 58.28
CA VAL A 259 12.68 58.07 58.60
C VAL A 259 11.71 59.25 58.50
N SER A 260 11.78 60.20 59.44
CA SER A 260 10.96 61.41 59.40
C SER A 260 11.24 62.17 58.09
N ASP A 261 10.19 62.41 57.30
CA ASP A 261 10.18 63.06 55.97
C ASP A 261 10.38 62.13 54.74
N ALA A 262 10.15 60.81 54.90
CA ALA A 262 10.11 59.86 53.78
C ALA A 262 8.87 60.08 52.89
N LEU A 263 9.08 60.32 51.59
CA LEU A 263 8.01 60.53 50.59
C LEU A 263 7.84 59.32 49.64
N SER A 264 8.79 58.38 49.65
CA SER A 264 8.80 57.26 48.72
C SER A 264 9.15 55.93 49.38
N ILE A 265 8.73 54.83 48.75
CA ILE A 265 9.11 53.47 49.15
C ILE A 265 10.63 53.26 49.16
N TRP A 266 11.36 54.01 48.33
CA TRP A 266 12.82 53.97 48.27
C TRP A 266 13.46 54.56 49.53
N ASP A 267 12.77 55.47 50.22
CA ASP A 267 13.24 56.10 51.46
C ASP A 267 12.95 55.22 52.68
N THR A 268 11.87 54.42 52.64
CA THR A 268 11.46 53.51 53.73
C THR A 268 12.09 52.12 53.64
N ASP A 269 11.98 51.47 52.48
CA ASP A 269 12.36 50.07 52.27
C ASP A 269 13.69 49.94 51.50
N GLY A 270 14.24 51.05 51.01
CA GLY A 270 15.48 51.08 50.25
C GLY A 270 15.31 50.68 48.78
N PRO A 271 16.42 50.59 48.02
CA PRO A 271 16.36 50.11 46.65
C PRO A 271 15.92 48.63 46.62
N PRO A 272 15.20 48.20 45.56
CA PRO A 272 14.79 46.82 45.42
C PRO A 272 16.03 45.93 45.42
N ILE A 273 15.85 44.74 45.98
CA ILE A 273 16.92 43.76 46.17
C ILE A 273 17.69 43.53 44.87
N LYS A 274 18.99 43.83 44.88
CA LYS A 274 19.91 43.60 43.75
C LYS A 274 20.44 42.18 43.79
N THR A 275 20.90 41.66 42.65
CA THR A 275 21.53 40.33 42.56
C THR A 275 22.69 40.16 43.54
N ASN A 276 23.48 41.20 43.75
CA ASN A 276 24.59 41.18 44.71
C ASN A 276 24.10 41.00 46.15
N ALA A 277 23.00 41.67 46.53
CA ALA A 277 22.38 41.52 47.84
C ALA A 277 21.78 40.12 48.03
N MET A 278 21.16 39.53 46.99
CA MET A 278 20.68 38.13 47.04
C MET A 278 21.83 37.13 47.29
N ILE A 279 23.00 37.38 46.72
CA ILE A 279 24.20 36.54 46.91
C ILE A 279 24.78 36.72 48.32
N ASP A 280 24.86 37.97 48.79
CA ASP A 280 25.32 38.30 50.15
C ASP A 280 24.42 37.61 51.21
N GLN A 281 23.10 37.61 51.01
CA GLN A 281 22.12 36.91 51.86
C GLN A 281 22.27 35.39 51.86
N GLN A 282 22.77 34.78 50.79
CA GLN A 282 22.92 33.32 50.68
C GLN A 282 24.12 32.76 51.45
N GLY A 283 25.01 33.61 51.96
CA GLY A 283 26.06 33.21 52.90
C GLY A 283 27.44 32.96 52.28
N TYR A 284 27.70 33.44 51.05
CA TYR A 284 29.04 33.42 50.47
C TYR A 284 29.92 34.63 50.89
N GLY A 285 29.36 35.61 51.61
CA GLY A 285 30.02 36.85 52.01
C GLY A 285 30.12 37.07 53.53
N ARG A 286 30.11 36.01 54.34
CA ARG A 286 30.10 36.10 55.83
C ARG A 286 31.31 36.85 56.41
N ASP A 287 32.35 37.06 55.62
CA ASP A 287 33.64 37.60 56.08
C ASP A 287 33.82 39.10 55.79
N ASN A 288 32.81 39.80 55.24
CA ASN A 288 32.95 41.22 54.88
C ASN A 288 31.90 42.12 55.57
N PRO A 289 32.28 42.88 56.63
CA PRO A 289 31.36 43.70 57.43
C PRO A 289 30.88 45.00 56.75
N ALA A 290 31.24 45.26 55.49
CA ALA A 290 31.01 46.55 54.82
C ALA A 290 29.80 46.61 53.85
N SER A 291 29.13 45.49 53.59
CA SER A 291 27.90 45.42 52.76
C SER A 291 26.66 45.19 53.65
N MET A 292 26.50 46.04 54.67
CA MET A 292 25.42 45.97 55.67
C MET A 292 24.38 47.06 55.40
N GLY A 293 23.46 46.81 54.47
CA GLY A 293 22.27 47.63 54.23
C GLY A 293 21.01 46.92 54.71
N TYR A 294 20.29 47.55 55.65
CA TYR A 294 18.92 47.30 56.17
C TYR A 294 18.47 45.87 56.59
N GLU A 295 19.15 44.79 56.21
CA GLU A 295 18.80 43.42 56.59
C GLU A 295 19.40 42.96 57.93
N MET A 296 20.02 43.88 58.66
CA MET A 296 20.60 43.63 59.99
C MET A 296 19.55 43.21 61.06
N TYR A 297 18.24 43.30 60.77
CA TYR A 297 17.18 43.09 61.76
C TYR A 297 16.36 41.79 61.63
N GLN A 298 16.69 40.88 60.72
CA GLN A 298 16.16 39.51 60.79
C GLN A 298 17.28 38.60 61.29
N PRO A 299 17.28 38.17 62.56
CA PRO A 299 18.34 37.30 63.06
C PRO A 299 18.29 35.99 62.26
N ASP A 300 19.43 35.36 61.97
CA ASP A 300 19.49 34.05 61.30
C ASP A 300 18.53 33.02 61.93
N ALA A 301 18.21 33.19 63.22
CA ALA A 301 17.18 32.49 63.97
C ALA A 301 15.77 32.58 63.36
N THR A 302 15.30 33.73 62.85
CA THR A 302 13.98 33.83 62.21
C THR A 302 13.96 33.19 60.83
N ARG A 303 15.05 33.29 60.05
CA ARG A 303 15.14 32.63 58.74
C ARG A 303 15.18 31.11 58.87
N THR A 304 15.99 30.61 59.80
CA THR A 304 16.05 29.17 60.10
C THR A 304 14.73 28.65 60.67
N ALA A 305 14.06 29.40 61.56
CA ALA A 305 12.72 29.06 62.05
C ALA A 305 11.68 29.00 60.91
N LYS A 306 11.68 29.97 59.98
CA LYS A 306 10.81 29.94 58.78
C LYS A 306 11.08 28.72 57.91
N LYS A 307 12.35 28.36 57.67
CA LYS A 307 12.71 27.15 56.91
C LYS A 307 12.29 25.87 57.63
N GLN A 308 12.52 25.78 58.94
CA GLN A 308 12.09 24.65 59.75
C GLN A 308 10.56 24.50 59.73
N LYS A 309 9.84 25.61 59.80
CA LYS A 309 8.38 25.64 59.62
C LYS A 309 7.97 25.10 58.26
N ILE A 310 8.52 25.61 57.15
CA ILE A 310 8.20 25.14 55.79
C ILE A 310 8.47 23.64 55.64
N ILE A 311 9.62 23.16 56.14
CA ILE A 311 9.96 21.73 56.09
C ILE A 311 8.98 20.89 56.91
N ALA A 312 8.58 21.37 58.10
CA ALA A 312 7.60 20.69 58.93
C ALA A 312 6.22 20.64 58.25
N GLU A 313 5.78 21.74 57.64
CA GLU A 313 4.52 21.83 56.90
C GLU A 313 4.49 20.88 55.69
N GLU A 314 5.55 20.88 54.87
CA GLU A 314 5.65 20.00 53.70
C GLU A 314 5.69 18.51 54.08
N LEU A 315 6.36 18.18 55.19
CA LEU A 315 6.45 16.79 55.68
C LEU A 315 5.14 16.32 56.34
N THR A 316 4.42 17.22 57.00
CA THR A 316 3.20 16.87 57.73
C THR A 316 1.92 17.01 56.90
N GLY A 317 1.98 17.66 55.73
CA GLY A 317 0.82 17.87 54.84
C GLY A 317 -0.18 18.89 55.39
N GLY A 318 0.24 19.72 56.36
CA GLY A 318 -0.59 20.73 57.01
C GLY A 318 0.16 22.05 57.16
N LYS A 319 -0.56 23.15 57.39
CA LYS A 319 0.03 24.48 57.60
C LYS A 319 -0.04 24.83 59.08
N LEU A 320 1.10 25.23 59.66
CA LEU A 320 1.33 25.44 61.10
C LEU A 320 1.37 26.92 61.47
#